data_AF-A0A523WMM8-F1
#
_entry.id   AF-A0A523WMM8-F1
#
_cell.length_a   1.000
_cell.length_b   1.000
_cell.length_c   1.000
_cell.angle_alpha   90.00
_cell.angle_beta   90.00
_cell.angle_gamma   90.00
#
_symmetry.space_group_name_H-M   'P 1'
#
loop_
_entity.id
_entity.type
_entity.pdbx_description
1 polymer ?
#
loop_
_entity_poly.entity_id
_entity_poly.type
_entity_poly.pdbx_seq_one_letter_code
_entity_poly.pdbx_strand_id
1 'polypeptide(L)'
;MRQDDETIILANPDILSESHVPPDIHGRESQLKEIGICLRPITEGGKPVNCWFHGKPGIGKTTTACWTLRKFEIEVGIKGMQIQNGVILGKLMGNEK
;
A
#
# COMPACT_ATOMS: atom_id res chain seq x y z
N MET A 1 17.79 -44.59 -14.17
CA MET A 1 17.42 -43.16 -14.25
C MET A 1 17.19 -42.69 -12.84
N ARG A 2 18.04 -41.75 -12.37
CA ARG A 2 17.88 -41.13 -11.05
C ARG A 2 16.59 -40.32 -11.08
N GLN A 3 15.75 -40.47 -10.06
CA GLN A 3 14.74 -39.47 -9.75
C GLN A 3 15.51 -38.19 -9.49
N ASP A 4 15.39 -37.22 -10.40
CA ASP A 4 15.85 -35.86 -10.14
C ASP A 4 15.03 -35.38 -8.94
N ASP A 5 15.70 -35.14 -7.81
CA ASP A 5 15.17 -34.34 -6.72
C ASP A 5 14.58 -33.07 -7.34
N GLU A 6 13.24 -32.95 -7.37
CA GLU A 6 12.59 -31.74 -7.83
C GLU A 6 13.00 -30.61 -6.88
N THR A 7 14.03 -29.86 -7.28
CA THR A 7 14.47 -28.67 -6.56
C THR A 7 13.33 -27.67 -6.62
N ILE A 8 12.57 -27.57 -5.54
CA ILE A 8 11.53 -26.55 -5.38
C ILE A 8 12.25 -25.19 -5.31
N ILE A 9 12.36 -24.50 -6.46
CA ILE A 9 12.99 -23.17 -6.57
C ILE A 9 12.08 -22.10 -5.94
N LEU A 10 10.75 -22.29 -6.01
CA LEU A 10 9.77 -21.36 -5.48
C LEU A 10 9.19 -21.90 -4.17
N ALA A 11 9.70 -21.41 -3.05
CA ALA A 11 9.17 -21.76 -1.72
C ALA A 11 7.72 -21.26 -1.53
N ASN A 12 7.37 -20.11 -2.13
CA ASN A 12 6.02 -19.57 -2.12
C ASN A 12 5.74 -18.73 -3.40
N PRO A 13 5.02 -19.30 -4.39
CA PRO A 13 4.65 -18.59 -5.62
C PRO A 13 3.74 -17.38 -5.39
N ASP A 14 2.95 -17.35 -4.31
CA ASP A 14 1.96 -16.29 -4.06
C ASP A 14 2.60 -14.92 -3.81
N ILE A 15 3.87 -14.90 -3.39
CA ILE A 15 4.65 -13.66 -3.19
C ILE A 15 4.89 -12.94 -4.52
N LEU A 16 4.90 -13.67 -5.63
CA LEU A 16 5.10 -13.12 -6.97
C LEU A 16 3.78 -12.68 -7.64
N SER A 17 2.64 -12.84 -6.96
CA SER A 17 1.34 -12.40 -7.45
C SER A 17 1.29 -10.87 -7.58
N GLU A 18 0.60 -10.38 -8.61
CA GLU A 18 0.32 -8.94 -8.79
C GLU A 18 -0.45 -8.34 -7.60
N SER A 19 -1.20 -9.16 -6.89
CA SER A 19 -1.99 -8.75 -5.70
C SER A 19 -1.18 -8.80 -4.41
N HIS A 20 0.06 -9.31 -4.45
CA HIS A 20 0.89 -9.38 -3.26
C HIS A 20 1.37 -7.99 -2.86
N VAL A 21 1.07 -7.61 -1.62
CA VAL A 21 1.59 -6.39 -1.01
C VAL A 21 2.67 -6.81 -0.01
N PRO A 22 3.94 -6.44 -0.24
CA PRO A 22 5.03 -6.84 0.64
C PRO A 22 4.86 -6.22 2.03
N PRO A 23 5.45 -6.80 3.09
CA PRO A 23 5.37 -6.25 4.45
C PRO A 23 6.10 -4.89 4.58
N ASP A 24 7.17 -4.69 3.79
CA ASP A 24 7.98 -3.48 3.76
C ASP A 24 8.25 -3.05 2.31
N ILE A 25 8.29 -1.73 2.08
CA ILE A 25 8.62 -1.14 0.78
C ILE A 25 9.92 -0.35 0.90
N HIS A 26 10.89 -0.72 0.06
CA HIS A 26 12.19 -0.06 -0.03
C HIS A 26 12.25 0.90 -1.22
N GLY A 27 13.02 1.99 -1.10
CA GLY A 27 13.26 2.95 -2.18
C GLY A 27 12.05 3.83 -2.52
N ARG A 28 11.08 3.90 -1.60
CA ARG A 28 9.87 4.73 -1.71
C ARG A 28 9.70 5.70 -0.54
N GLU A 29 10.75 5.91 0.24
CA GLU A 29 10.73 6.64 1.51
C GLU A 29 10.27 8.10 1.31
N SER A 30 10.69 8.74 0.22
CA SER A 30 10.25 10.10 -0.11
C SER A 30 8.75 10.17 -0.43
N GLN A 31 8.23 9.23 -1.23
CA GLN A 31 6.81 9.18 -1.53
C GLN A 31 5.98 8.84 -0.29
N LEU A 32 6.44 7.90 0.53
CA LEU A 32 5.78 7.56 1.80
C LEU A 32 5.69 8.77 2.73
N LYS A 33 6.74 9.59 2.78
CA LYS A 33 6.74 10.83 3.56
C LYS A 33 5.72 11.85 3.04
N GLU A 34 5.62 12.03 1.73
CA GLU A 34 4.62 12.92 1.11
C GLU A 34 3.19 12.45 1.40
N ILE A 35 2.93 11.15 1.28
CA ILE A 35 1.63 10.57 1.64
C ILE A 35 1.34 10.79 3.14
N GLY A 36 2.33 10.59 4.00
CA GLY A 36 2.21 10.88 5.43
C GLY A 36 1.81 12.33 5.71
N ILE A 37 2.35 13.30 4.95
CA ILE A 37 1.94 14.71 5.05
C ILE A 37 0.48 14.89 4.58
N CYS A 38 0.08 14.26 3.48
CA CYS A 38 -1.30 14.30 2.99
C CYS A 38 -2.30 13.74 4.00
N LEU A 39 -1.90 12.69 4.72
CA LEU A 39 -2.75 11.96 5.66
C LEU A 39 -2.66 12.49 7.08
N ARG A 40 -1.67 13.30 7.43
CA ARG A 40 -1.52 13.89 8.76
C ARG A 40 -2.82 14.52 9.31
N PRO A 41 -3.62 15.28 8.54
CA PRO A 41 -4.86 15.86 9.06
C PRO A 41 -5.84 14.82 9.64
N ILE A 42 -5.83 13.59 9.10
CA ILE A 42 -6.67 12.49 9.60
C ILE A 42 -6.37 12.21 11.08
N THR A 43 -5.09 12.19 11.45
CA THR A 43 -4.66 11.92 12.83
C THR A 43 -5.10 13.01 13.81
N GLU A 44 -5.41 14.20 13.30
CA GLU A 44 -5.89 15.36 14.06
C GLU A 44 -7.42 15.50 13.98
N GLY A 45 -8.14 14.52 13.40
CA GLY A 45 -9.60 14.53 13.22
C GLY A 45 -10.09 15.39 12.05
N GLY A 46 -9.17 15.94 11.25
CA GLY A 46 -9.45 16.74 10.05
C GLY A 46 -9.41 15.92 8.76
N LYS A 47 -9.95 16.48 7.66
CA LYS A 47 -10.02 15.79 6.36
C LYS A 47 -8.64 15.62 5.70
N PRO A 48 -8.31 14.44 5.16
CA PRO A 48 -7.07 14.24 4.42
C PRO A 48 -7.03 15.08 3.16
N VAL A 49 -5.81 15.35 2.69
CA VAL A 49 -5.57 15.90 1.37
C VAL A 49 -5.58 14.78 0.34
N ASN A 50 -6.31 14.96 -0.76
CA ASN A 50 -6.31 14.01 -1.88
C ASN A 50 -4.94 14.01 -2.55
N CYS A 51 -4.36 12.82 -2.76
CA CYS A 51 -3.03 12.67 -3.33
C CYS A 51 -3.04 11.73 -4.55
N TRP A 52 -2.48 12.22 -5.65
CA TRP A 52 -2.48 11.55 -6.95
C TRP A 52 -1.09 11.00 -7.27
N PHE A 53 -0.98 9.70 -7.57
CA PHE A 53 0.30 9.08 -7.92
C PHE A 53 0.48 9.09 -9.43
N HIS A 54 1.43 9.87 -9.91
CA HIS A 54 1.82 9.87 -11.33
C HIS A 54 3.11 9.07 -11.55
N GLY A 55 3.28 8.53 -12.75
CA GLY A 55 4.50 7.84 -13.18
C GLY A 55 4.24 6.68 -14.14
N LYS A 56 5.30 6.15 -14.75
CA LYS A 56 5.22 5.03 -15.70
C LYS A 56 4.51 3.80 -15.08
N PRO A 57 3.82 2.96 -15.87
CA PRO A 57 3.26 1.70 -15.39
C PRO A 57 4.37 0.78 -14.86
N GLY A 58 4.01 -0.16 -13.97
CA GLY A 58 4.96 -1.14 -13.41
C GLY A 58 5.93 -0.62 -12.34
N ILE A 59 5.92 0.68 -12.00
CA ILE A 59 6.83 1.22 -10.96
C ILE A 59 6.36 0.94 -9.52
N GLY A 60 5.23 0.28 -9.30
CA GLY A 60 4.75 -0.02 -7.94
C GLY A 60 3.96 1.10 -7.27
N LYS A 61 3.31 2.00 -8.04
CA LYS A 61 2.39 3.03 -7.50
C LYS A 61 1.24 2.39 -6.73
N THR A 62 0.59 1.40 -7.33
CA THR A 62 -0.53 0.65 -6.73
C THR A 62 -0.08 -0.08 -5.47
N THR A 63 1.07 -0.75 -5.51
CA THR A 63 1.65 -1.44 -4.35
C THR A 63 1.96 -0.47 -3.21
N THR A 64 2.53 0.71 -3.51
CA THR A 64 2.84 1.76 -2.52
C THR A 64 1.56 2.28 -1.87
N ALA A 65 0.52 2.51 -2.67
CA ALA A 65 -0.77 2.96 -2.16
C ALA A 65 -1.43 1.91 -1.26
N CYS A 66 -1.50 0.64 -1.70
CA CYS A 66 -2.06 -0.46 -0.92
C CYS A 66 -1.29 -0.70 0.38
N TRP A 67 0.04 -0.61 0.33
CA TRP A 67 0.88 -0.76 1.52
C TRP A 67 0.64 0.35 2.54
N THR A 68 0.59 1.59 2.08
CA THR A 68 0.35 2.75 2.96
C THR A 68 -1.02 2.64 3.60
N LEU A 69 -2.04 2.27 2.83
CA LEU A 69 -3.38 2.00 3.35
C LEU A 69 -3.36 0.95 4.46
N ARG A 70 -2.73 -0.19 4.19
CA ARG A 70 -2.64 -1.28 5.16
C ARG A 70 -1.93 -0.84 6.44
N LYS A 71 -0.85 -0.05 6.34
CA LYS A 71 -0.14 0.49 7.51
C LYS A 71 -1.03 1.43 8.32
N PHE A 72 -1.73 2.36 7.68
CA PHE A 72 -2.65 3.27 8.37
C PHE A 72 -3.85 2.57 9.01
N GLU A 73 -4.40 1.54 8.37
CA GLU A 73 -5.47 0.72 8.95
C GLU A 73 -4.99 -0.01 10.22
N ILE A 74 -3.76 -0.53 10.21
CA ILE A 74 -3.18 -1.25 11.36
C ILE A 74 -2.81 -0.27 12.48
N GLU A 75 -2.18 0.86 12.17
CA GLU A 75 -1.60 1.77 13.17
C GLU A 75 -2.62 2.76 13.72
N VAL A 76 -3.56 3.22 12.89
CA VAL A 76 -4.50 4.32 13.24
C VAL A 76 -5.95 3.82 13.31
N GLY A 77 -6.25 2.63 12.78
CA GLY A 77 -7.60 2.06 12.82
C GLY A 77 -8.60 2.74 11.88
N ILE A 78 -8.11 3.47 10.87
CA ILE A 78 -8.94 4.29 10.00
C ILE A 78 -9.23 3.56 8.70
N LYS A 79 -10.50 3.23 8.50
CA LYS A 79 -11.03 2.63 7.26
C LYS A 79 -11.68 3.72 6.44
N GLY A 80 -11.21 3.94 5.21
CA GLY A 80 -11.88 4.90 4.32
C GLY A 80 -11.02 5.49 3.22
N MET A 81 -9.76 5.09 3.12
CA MET A 81 -8.90 5.50 2.03
C MET A 81 -9.05 4.52 0.84
N GLN A 82 -9.56 5.03 -0.28
CA GLN A 82 -9.89 4.28 -1.48
C GLN A 82 -8.80 4.48 -2.53
N ILE A 83 -8.44 3.42 -3.26
CA ILE A 83 -7.46 3.47 -4.35
C ILE A 83 -8.19 3.26 -5.68
N GLN A 84 -8.19 4.28 -6.55
CA GLN A 84 -8.70 4.14 -7.92
C GLN A 84 -7.57 4.45 -8.90
N ASN A 85 -7.14 3.47 -9.71
CA ASN A 85 -6.18 3.68 -10.81
C ASN A 85 -4.90 4.46 -10.43
N GLY A 86 -4.36 4.24 -9.23
CA GLY A 86 -3.18 4.98 -8.73
C GLY A 86 -3.51 6.33 -8.08
N VAL A 87 -4.76 6.58 -7.74
CA VAL A 87 -5.22 7.74 -6.97
C VAL A 87 -5.59 7.27 -5.57
N ILE A 88 -5.05 7.92 -4.54
CA ILE A 88 -5.53 7.73 -3.18
C ILE A 88 -6.57 8.81 -2.89
N LEU A 89 -7.82 8.38 -2.75
CA LEU A 89 -8.91 9.21 -2.26
C LEU A 89 -9.11 8.91 -0.79
N GLY A 90 -8.67 9.81 0.07
CA GLY A 90 -8.93 9.72 1.50
C GLY A 90 -10.38 10.14 1.78
N LYS A 91 -11.27 9.19 2.08
CA LYS A 91 -12.54 9.50 2.74
C LYS A 91 -12.37 9.13 4.21
N LEU A 92 -12.51 10.09 5.12
CA LEU A 92 -12.70 9.73 6.53
C LEU A 92 -14.07 9.07 6.62
N MET A 93 -14.10 7.75 6.84
CA MET A 93 -15.23 7.16 7.52
C MET A 93 -14.81 7.13 8.98
N GLY A 94 -15.17 8.20 9.70
CA GLY A 94 -14.98 8.22 11.14
C GLY A 94 -15.69 7.01 11.75
N ASN A 95 -15.03 6.33 12.67
CA ASN A 95 -15.76 5.52 13.63
C ASN A 95 -16.65 6.50 14.41
N GLU A 96 -17.96 6.47 14.15
CA GLU A 96 -18.93 6.94 15.11
C GLU A 96 -18.77 6.07 16.37
N LYS A 97 -18.12 6.61 17.38
CA LYS A 97 -18.30 6.23 18.78
C LYS A 97 -18.47 7.50 19.60
#